data_AF-T1GJE0-F1
#
_entry.id   AF-T1GJE0-F1
#
_cell.length_a   1.000
_cell.length_b   1.000
_cell.length_c   1.000
_cell.angle_alpha   90.00
_cell.angle_beta   90.00
_cell.angle_gamma   90.00
#
_symmetry.space_group_name_H-M   'P 1'
#
loop_
_entity.id
_entity.type
_entity.pdbx_description
1 polymer ?
#
loop_
_entity_poly.entity_id
_entity_poly.type
_entity_poly.pdbx_seq_one_letter_code
_entity_poly.pdbx_strand_id
1 'polypeptide(L)'
;MSIYWIRSAPYEDIPRDAVRGGTDIDGSKIYVGRAFYEGDQVACKFIPRHQMYRVSYVGKEHNVTNFDYLTGEGFCWAFSRNGAVPLNAVTTGLSRNGESLYIGRCLHENSLQVGKVQQSRNGLLIPFGFEELLFREYEVLINPYVDSIL
;
A
#
# COMPACT_ATOMS: atom_id res chain seq x y z
N MET A 1 -14.46 3.46 -13.15
CA MET A 1 -14.73 2.44 -12.11
C MET A 1 -14.36 3.03 -10.76
N SER A 2 -15.13 2.73 -9.72
CA SER A 2 -15.04 3.33 -8.38
C SER A 2 -14.06 2.58 -7.48
N ILE A 3 -13.33 3.32 -6.65
CA ILE A 3 -12.44 2.79 -5.62
C ILE A 3 -13.26 2.50 -4.37
N TYR A 4 -13.14 1.29 -3.81
CA TYR A 4 -13.82 0.93 -2.57
C TYR A 4 -12.83 0.40 -1.52
N TRP A 5 -13.04 0.86 -0.29
CA TRP A 5 -12.32 0.41 0.91
C TRP A 5 -13.25 -0.47 1.73
N ILE A 6 -12.95 -1.76 1.83
CA ILE A 6 -13.75 -2.71 2.60
C ILE A 6 -13.06 -2.98 3.92
N ARG A 7 -13.68 -2.49 5.01
CA ARG A 7 -13.24 -2.78 6.39
C ARG A 7 -13.20 -4.27 6.62
N SER A 8 -12.11 -4.74 7.21
CA SER A 8 -11.90 -6.13 7.57
C SER A 8 -10.99 -6.27 8.80
N ALA A 9 -10.87 -7.50 9.28
CA ALA A 9 -10.00 -7.92 10.37
C ALA A 9 -9.23 -9.19 9.98
N PRO A 10 -8.16 -9.55 10.72
CA PRO A 10 -7.50 -10.83 10.55
C PRO A 10 -8.49 -12.00 10.55
N TYR A 11 -8.18 -13.05 9.78
CA TYR A 11 -8.97 -14.29 9.67
C TYR A 11 -10.30 -14.18 8.92
N GLU A 12 -10.72 -12.98 8.52
CA GLU A 12 -11.88 -12.82 7.63
C GLU A 12 -11.54 -13.18 6.17
N ASP A 13 -12.58 -13.47 5.40
CA ASP A 13 -12.46 -13.77 3.98
C ASP A 13 -11.90 -12.56 3.21
N ILE A 14 -11.01 -12.84 2.26
CA ILE A 14 -10.47 -11.83 1.35
C ILE A 14 -11.61 -11.42 0.39
N PRO A 15 -11.92 -10.12 0.25
CA PRO A 15 -12.91 -9.67 -0.73
C PRO A 15 -12.55 -10.14 -2.14
N ARG A 16 -13.57 -10.52 -2.93
CA ARG A 16 -13.40 -11.07 -4.30
C ARG A 16 -12.51 -10.19 -5.18
N ASP A 17 -12.69 -8.87 -5.10
CA ASP A 17 -12.02 -7.90 -5.97
C ASP A 17 -10.87 -7.17 -5.25
N ALA A 18 -10.26 -7.82 -4.23
CA ALA A 18 -9.12 -7.27 -3.52
C ALA A 18 -7.91 -7.09 -4.44
N VAL A 19 -7.33 -5.88 -4.42
CA VAL A 19 -6.23 -5.52 -5.29
C VAL A 19 -4.95 -6.23 -4.86
N ARG A 20 -4.43 -7.09 -5.74
CA ARG A 20 -3.12 -7.71 -5.56
C ARG A 20 -2.03 -6.68 -5.85
N GLY A 21 -1.16 -6.45 -4.87
CA GLY A 21 -0.03 -5.52 -5.00
C GLY A 21 1.28 -6.18 -5.37
N GLY A 22 1.46 -7.45 -4.98
CA GLY A 22 2.67 -8.17 -5.31
C GLY A 22 2.68 -9.62 -4.83
N THR A 23 3.88 -10.08 -4.47
CA THR A 23 4.16 -11.47 -4.11
C THR A 23 5.30 -11.51 -3.11
N ASP A 24 5.15 -12.28 -2.04
CA ASP A 24 6.17 -12.50 -1.01
C ASP A 24 7.19 -13.55 -1.46
N ILE A 25 8.27 -13.74 -0.68
CA ILE A 25 9.43 -14.58 -1.04
C ILE A 25 9.03 -16.03 -1.39
N ASP A 26 8.05 -16.57 -0.69
CA ASP A 26 7.57 -17.95 -0.87
C ASP A 26 6.48 -18.09 -1.97
N GLY A 27 6.22 -17.03 -2.73
CA GLY A 27 5.18 -16.99 -3.76
C GLY A 27 3.79 -16.61 -3.23
N SER A 28 3.62 -16.35 -1.92
CA SER A 28 2.35 -15.90 -1.35
C SER A 28 1.91 -14.57 -1.93
N LYS A 29 0.61 -14.42 -2.18
CA LYS A 29 0.06 -13.16 -2.71
C LYS A 29 0.12 -12.07 -1.64
N ILE A 30 0.56 -10.88 -2.05
CA ILE A 30 0.44 -9.66 -1.26
C ILE A 30 -0.74 -8.84 -1.79
N TYR A 31 -1.65 -8.47 -0.90
CA TYR A 31 -2.76 -7.57 -1.18
C TYR A 31 -2.51 -6.17 -0.61
N VAL A 32 -3.14 -5.19 -1.25
CA VAL A 32 -3.06 -3.77 -0.88
C VAL A 32 -4.21 -3.42 0.03
N GLY A 33 -3.92 -2.62 1.06
CA GLY A 33 -4.95 -1.91 1.78
C GLY A 33 -4.43 -0.70 2.51
N ARG A 34 -5.19 -0.30 3.53
CA ARG A 34 -4.80 0.76 4.45
C ARG A 34 -5.20 0.42 5.88
N ALA A 35 -4.51 1.01 6.84
CA ALA A 35 -4.88 0.95 8.24
C ALA A 35 -4.66 2.32 8.89
N PHE A 36 -5.45 2.63 9.90
CA PHE A 36 -5.17 3.78 10.77
C PHE A 36 -4.17 3.34 11.84
N TYR A 37 -3.02 4.01 11.90
CA TYR A 37 -1.95 3.66 12.82
C TYR A 37 -1.26 4.93 13.32
N GLU A 38 -1.24 5.15 14.64
CA GLU A 38 -0.56 6.28 15.29
C GLU A 38 -0.91 7.68 14.73
N GLY A 39 -2.15 7.86 14.26
CA GLY A 39 -2.64 9.11 13.69
C GLY A 39 -2.57 9.20 12.16
N ASP A 40 -1.94 8.23 11.50
CA ASP A 40 -1.78 8.19 10.04
C ASP A 40 -2.73 7.17 9.40
N GLN A 41 -3.25 7.48 8.22
CA GLN A 41 -3.93 6.52 7.36
C GLN A 41 -2.92 5.92 6.36
N VAL A 42 -2.29 4.81 6.73
CA VAL A 42 -1.08 4.27 6.09
C VAL A 42 -1.41 3.12 5.14
N ALA A 43 -0.65 2.98 4.05
CA ALA A 43 -0.68 1.79 3.21
C ALA A 43 -0.30 0.53 4.00
N CYS A 44 -1.02 -0.56 3.73
CA CYS A 44 -0.83 -1.83 4.41
C CYS A 44 -0.55 -2.95 3.40
N LYS A 45 0.43 -3.78 3.76
CA LYS A 45 0.76 -5.05 3.11
C LYS A 45 -0.01 -6.16 3.82
N PHE A 46 -0.79 -6.95 3.09
CA PHE A 46 -1.45 -8.13 3.63
C PHE A 46 -0.97 -9.41 2.95
N ILE A 47 -0.57 -10.40 3.75
CA ILE A 47 -0.31 -11.77 3.31
C ILE A 47 -1.25 -12.71 4.09
N PRO A 48 -2.48 -12.93 3.60
CA PRO A 48 -3.49 -13.72 4.31
C PRO A 48 -3.04 -15.15 4.63
N ARG A 49 -2.26 -15.78 3.74
CA ARG A 49 -1.72 -17.14 3.95
C ARG A 49 -0.92 -17.27 5.25
N HIS A 50 -0.20 -16.20 5.63
CA HIS A 50 0.64 -16.15 6.83
C HIS A 50 0.01 -15.32 7.95
N GLN A 51 -1.21 -14.81 7.74
CA GLN A 51 -1.90 -13.90 8.66
C GLN A 51 -1.05 -12.67 9.03
N MET A 52 -0.28 -12.16 8.07
CA MET A 52 0.57 -10.99 8.26
C MET A 52 -0.13 -9.76 7.67
N TYR A 53 -0.48 -8.81 8.52
CA TYR A 53 -1.13 -7.55 8.15
C TYR A 53 -0.30 -6.42 8.71
N ARG A 54 0.46 -5.72 7.85
CA ARG A 54 1.58 -4.92 8.31
C ARG A 54 1.70 -3.56 7.65
N VAL A 55 2.06 -2.58 8.47
CA VAL A 55 2.34 -1.20 8.05
C VAL A 55 3.77 -0.82 8.40
N SER A 56 4.33 0.10 7.63
CA SER A 56 5.61 0.74 7.96
C SER A 56 5.36 2.02 8.76
N TYR A 57 5.97 2.16 9.94
CA TYR A 57 5.87 3.37 10.75
C TYR A 57 7.12 3.60 11.61
N VAL A 58 7.69 4.80 11.50
CA VAL A 58 8.83 5.31 12.29
C VAL A 58 9.97 4.29 12.38
N GLY A 59 10.49 3.86 11.22
CA GLY A 59 11.65 2.97 11.16
C GLY A 59 11.34 1.48 11.37
N LYS A 60 10.10 1.11 11.71
CA LYS A 60 9.72 -0.29 12.00
C LYS A 60 8.52 -0.77 11.20
N GLU A 61 8.43 -2.09 11.10
CA GLU A 61 7.25 -2.80 10.62
C GLU A 61 6.35 -3.14 11.82
N HIS A 62 5.04 -2.89 11.69
CA HIS A 62 4.06 -3.08 12.76
C HIS A 62 2.88 -3.92 12.29
N ASN A 63 2.38 -4.79 13.17
CA ASN A 63 1.15 -5.55 12.91
C ASN A 63 -0.09 -4.67 13.15
N VAL A 64 -1.12 -4.86 12.34
CA VAL A 64 -2.43 -4.21 12.49
C VAL A 64 -3.55 -5.26 12.54
N THR A 65 -4.61 -4.96 13.28
CA THR A 65 -5.78 -5.85 13.46
C THR A 65 -7.08 -5.27 12.90
N ASN A 66 -7.09 -3.99 12.54
CA ASN A 66 -8.22 -3.34 11.88
C ASN A 66 -7.69 -2.63 10.65
N PHE A 67 -8.19 -3.00 9.47
CA PHE A 67 -7.70 -2.48 8.21
C PHE A 67 -8.78 -2.50 7.15
N ASP A 68 -8.56 -1.79 6.05
CA ASP A 68 -9.44 -1.84 4.88
C ASP A 68 -8.68 -2.46 3.71
N TYR A 69 -9.27 -3.46 3.04
CA TYR A 69 -8.80 -3.89 1.72
C TYR A 69 -9.12 -2.82 0.68
N LEU A 70 -8.15 -2.55 -0.20
CA LEU A 70 -8.45 -1.86 -1.45
C LEU A 70 -9.12 -2.86 -2.41
N THR A 71 -10.28 -2.50 -2.94
CA THR A 71 -11.03 -3.33 -3.88
C THR A 71 -11.41 -2.56 -5.14
N GLY A 72 -11.49 -3.28 -6.26
CA GLY A 72 -11.87 -2.73 -7.56
C GLY A 72 -10.92 -3.17 -8.69
N GLU A 73 -11.18 -2.65 -9.89
CA GLU A 73 -10.47 -3.03 -11.11
C GLU A 73 -9.95 -1.80 -11.87
N GLY A 74 -9.09 -2.03 -12.86
CA GLY A 74 -8.57 -1.00 -13.75
C GLY A 74 -7.39 -0.18 -13.19
N PHE A 75 -6.86 -0.55 -12.03
CA PHE A 75 -5.65 0.06 -11.49
C PHE A 75 -4.42 -0.27 -12.33
N CYS A 76 -3.46 0.64 -12.37
CA CYS A 76 -2.15 0.44 -12.99
C CYS A 76 -1.03 0.82 -12.01
N TRP A 77 0.19 0.38 -12.32
CA TRP A 77 1.39 0.72 -11.57
C TRP A 77 2.28 1.58 -12.45
N ALA A 78 2.60 2.78 -11.97
CA ALA A 78 3.39 3.76 -12.71
C ALA A 78 4.74 3.97 -12.02
N PHE A 79 5.82 3.79 -12.78
CA PHE A 79 7.18 4.03 -12.28
C PHE A 79 7.34 5.47 -11.78
N SER A 80 8.03 5.65 -10.67
CA SER A 80 8.33 6.94 -10.05
C SER A 80 9.61 6.86 -9.22
N ARG A 81 10.12 8.03 -8.83
CA ARG A 81 11.36 8.11 -8.06
C ARG A 81 11.40 9.31 -7.12
N ASN A 82 12.22 9.23 -6.09
CA ASN A 82 12.60 10.35 -5.21
C ASN A 82 11.41 11.15 -4.64
N GLY A 83 10.31 10.49 -4.26
CA GLY A 83 9.11 11.14 -3.73
C GLY A 83 8.16 11.67 -4.80
N ALA A 84 8.45 11.47 -6.09
CA ALA A 84 7.50 11.75 -7.15
C ALA A 84 6.26 10.85 -7.01
N VAL A 85 5.11 11.46 -7.28
CA VAL A 85 3.80 10.81 -7.29
C VAL A 85 3.11 11.23 -8.61
N PRO A 86 2.71 10.26 -9.45
CA PRO A 86 2.06 10.56 -10.72
C PRO A 86 0.63 11.09 -10.51
N LEU A 87 0.06 11.69 -11.56
CA LEU A 87 -1.36 12.03 -11.58
C LEU A 87 -2.20 10.77 -11.35
N ASN A 88 -3.35 10.93 -10.69
CA ASN A 88 -4.29 9.85 -10.40
C ASN A 88 -3.77 8.74 -9.48
N ALA A 89 -2.72 9.05 -8.69
CA ALA A 89 -2.25 8.16 -7.64
C ALA A 89 -3.34 7.89 -6.59
N VAL A 90 -3.46 6.63 -6.20
CA VAL A 90 -4.40 6.21 -5.17
C VAL A 90 -3.85 6.60 -3.80
N THR A 91 -4.52 7.56 -3.15
CA THR A 91 -4.22 7.96 -1.78
C THR A 91 -4.78 6.94 -0.78
N THR A 92 -4.03 6.64 0.27
CA THR A 92 -4.55 5.90 1.42
C THR A 92 -5.33 6.82 2.37
N GLY A 93 -5.01 8.11 2.36
CA GLY A 93 -5.53 9.14 3.24
C GLY A 93 -4.42 10.12 3.62
N LEU A 94 -4.52 10.68 4.82
CA LEU A 94 -3.56 11.65 5.33
C LEU A 94 -2.73 11.07 6.48
N SER A 95 -1.49 11.52 6.59
CA SER A 95 -0.73 11.43 7.84
C SER A 95 -1.30 12.41 8.87
N ARG A 96 -0.88 12.26 10.12
CA ARG A 96 -1.20 13.15 11.24
C ARG A 96 -0.81 14.61 11.00
N ASN A 97 0.12 14.87 10.08
CA ASN A 97 0.57 16.21 9.70
C ASN A 97 -0.18 16.77 8.48
N GLY A 98 -1.18 16.05 7.96
CA GLY A 98 -1.94 16.45 6.77
C GLY A 98 -1.26 16.13 5.44
N GLU A 99 -0.16 15.38 5.44
CA GLU A 99 0.50 14.93 4.20
C GLU A 99 -0.29 13.76 3.60
N SER A 100 -0.60 13.82 2.30
CA SER A 100 -1.18 12.67 1.60
C SER A 100 -0.17 11.52 1.49
N LEU A 101 -0.63 10.32 1.84
CA LEU A 101 0.13 9.08 1.69
C LEU A 101 -0.44 8.27 0.53
N TYR A 102 0.43 7.61 -0.23
CA TYR A 102 0.03 6.85 -1.42
C TYR A 102 0.52 5.41 -1.33
N ILE A 103 -0.05 4.56 -2.18
CA ILE A 103 0.37 3.16 -2.29
C ILE A 103 1.50 3.05 -3.29
N GLY A 104 2.60 2.42 -2.89
CA GLY A 104 3.67 2.05 -3.82
C GLY A 104 4.14 0.63 -3.62
N ARG A 105 4.96 0.16 -4.56
CA ARG A 105 5.64 -1.13 -4.49
C ARG A 105 7.04 -1.08 -5.09
N CYS A 106 7.89 -2.00 -4.68
CA CYS A 106 9.20 -2.22 -5.28
C CYS A 106 9.63 -3.68 -5.16
N LEU A 107 10.63 -4.06 -5.96
CA LEU A 107 11.30 -5.35 -5.80
C LEU A 107 12.28 -5.28 -4.63
N HIS A 108 12.24 -6.28 -3.76
CA HIS A 108 13.19 -6.48 -2.67
C HIS A 108 13.30 -7.97 -2.35
N GLU A 109 14.50 -8.52 -2.26
CA GLU A 109 14.75 -9.94 -1.94
C GLU A 109 13.85 -10.94 -2.69
N ASN A 110 13.84 -10.88 -4.03
CA ASN A 110 13.02 -11.73 -4.91
C ASN A 110 11.51 -11.69 -4.65
N SER A 111 11.04 -10.63 -3.98
CA SER A 111 9.64 -10.38 -3.71
C SER A 111 9.22 -9.01 -4.22
N LEU A 112 7.93 -8.83 -4.48
CA LEU A 112 7.35 -7.56 -4.90
C LEU A 112 6.53 -7.02 -3.73
N GLN A 113 7.11 -6.05 -3.02
CA GLN A 113 6.65 -5.58 -1.71
C GLN A 113 5.84 -4.30 -1.83
N VAL A 114 4.76 -4.20 -1.04
CA VAL A 114 3.87 -3.03 -0.98
C VAL A 114 4.21 -2.18 0.24
N GLY A 115 4.13 -0.86 0.10
CA GLY A 115 4.36 0.09 1.18
C GLY A 115 3.72 1.46 0.93
N LYS A 116 4.08 2.42 1.77
CA LYS A 116 3.61 3.81 1.67
C LYS A 116 4.59 4.66 0.88
N VAL A 117 4.12 5.44 -0.09
CA VAL A 117 4.92 6.51 -0.68
C VAL A 117 4.65 7.77 0.12
N GLN A 118 5.74 8.38 0.60
CA GLN A 118 5.70 9.59 1.39
C GLN A 118 6.66 10.61 0.78
N GLN A 119 6.10 11.71 0.27
CA GLN A 119 6.85 12.69 -0.53
C GLN A 119 7.87 13.43 0.34
N SER A 120 7.50 13.78 1.57
CA SER A 120 8.39 14.42 2.56
C SER A 120 9.59 13.54 2.95
N ARG A 121 9.48 12.22 2.76
CA ARG A 121 10.56 11.25 2.97
C ARG A 121 11.30 10.91 1.67
N ASN A 122 10.93 11.52 0.56
CA ASN A 122 11.48 11.35 -0.78
C ASN A 122 11.43 9.91 -1.31
N GLY A 123 10.43 9.10 -0.95
CA GLY A 123 10.39 7.73 -1.48
C GLY A 123 9.26 6.82 -0.99
N LEU A 124 9.42 5.55 -1.32
CA LEU A 124 8.58 4.43 -0.87
C LEU A 124 9.18 3.83 0.41
N LEU A 125 8.37 3.67 1.45
CA LEU A 125 8.72 2.98 2.68
C LEU A 125 7.94 1.65 2.73
N ILE A 126 8.65 0.53 2.74
CA ILE A 126 8.04 -0.81 2.87
C ILE A 126 8.26 -1.39 4.26
N PRO A 127 7.26 -2.09 4.84
CA PRO A 127 7.47 -2.96 5.99
C PRO A 127 8.09 -4.28 5.53
N PHE A 128 9.29 -4.60 6.03
CA PHE A 128 9.97 -5.85 5.71
C PHE A 128 10.98 -6.24 6.79
N GLY A 129 10.98 -7.51 7.20
CA GLY A 129 11.97 -8.04 8.14
C GLY A 129 12.01 -7.27 9.47
N PHE A 130 10.84 -6.86 10.00
CA PHE A 130 10.69 -6.04 11.21
C PHE A 130 11.14 -4.58 11.09
N GLU A 131 11.62 -4.14 9.93
CA GLU A 131 12.09 -2.78 9.69
C GLU A 131 11.20 -2.03 8.67
N GLU A 132 11.31 -0.69 8.67
CA GLU A 132 10.82 0.18 7.60
C GLU A 132 11.98 0.51 6.66
N LEU A 133 11.93 0.00 5.44
CA LEU A 133 12.98 0.18 4.44
C LEU A 133 12.60 1.23 3.41
N LEU A 134 13.51 2.15 3.08
CA LEU A 134 13.28 3.28 2.17
C LEU A 134 13.88 3.05 0.79
N PHE A 135 13.06 3.18 -0.25
CA PHE A 135 13.44 3.01 -1.65
C PHE A 135 13.19 4.29 -2.45
N ARG A 136 14.14 4.60 -3.34
CA ARG A 136 14.12 5.80 -4.19
C ARG A 136 13.52 5.55 -5.56
N GLU A 137 13.46 4.30 -6.00
CA GLU A 137 12.81 3.89 -7.25
C GLU A 137 11.73 2.88 -6.90
N TYR A 138 10.53 3.11 -7.42
CA TYR A 138 9.34 2.36 -7.07
C TYR A 138 8.26 2.55 -8.13
N GLU A 139 7.18 1.79 -8.02
CA GLU A 139 5.95 2.04 -8.74
C GLU A 139 4.89 2.58 -7.78
N VAL A 140 4.05 3.50 -8.25
CA VAL A 140 2.89 4.04 -7.52
C VAL A 140 1.61 3.45 -8.12
N LEU A 141 0.67 3.06 -7.27
CA LEU A 141 -0.64 2.62 -7.73
C LEU A 141 -1.45 3.82 -8.22
N ILE A 142 -1.96 3.75 -9.45
CA ILE A 142 -2.79 4.78 -10.08
C ILE A 142 -4.15 4.22 -10.50
N ASN A 143 -5.16 5.08 -10.56
CA ASN A 143 -6.44 4.81 -11.21
C ASN A 143 -6.61 5.73 -12.44
N PRO A 144 -6.27 5.28 -13.65
CA PRO A 144 -6.21 6.14 -14.84
C PRO A 144 -7.57 6.66 -15.31
N TYR A 145 -8.68 6.18 -14.76
CA TYR A 145 -10.03 6.51 -15.23
C TYR A 145 -10.79 7.50 -14.32
N VAL A 146 -10.10 8.18 -13.40
CA VAL A 146 -10.75 9.14 -12.48
C VAL A 146 -11.12 10.46 -13.16
N ASP A 147 -10.56 10.75 -14.35
CA ASP A 147 -10.76 12.04 -15.04
C ASP A 147 -11.77 12.04 -16.21
N SER A 148 -12.50 10.95 -16.47
CA SER A 148 -13.40 10.89 -17.65
C SER A 148 -14.85 11.33 -17.40
N ILE A 149 -15.11 12.12 -16.36
CA ILE A 149 -16.42 12.74 -16.14
C ILE A 149 -16.24 14.24 -15.83
N LEU A 150 -15.98 15.01 -16.88
CA LEU A 150 -16.34 16.43 -16.96
C LEU A 150 -17.38 16.57 -18.08
#